data_AF-A0A840WMS4-F1
#
_entry.id   AF-A0A840WMS4-F1
#
_cell.length_a   1.000
_cell.length_b   1.000
_cell.length_c   1.000
_cell.angle_alpha   90.00
_cell.angle_beta   90.00
_cell.angle_gamma   90.00
#
_symmetry.space_group_name_H-M   'P 1'
#
loop_
_entity.id
_entity.type
_entity.pdbx_description
1 polymer ?
#
loop_
_entity_poly.entity_id
_entity_poly.type
_entity_poly.pdbx_seq_one_letter_code
_entity_poly.pdbx_strand_id
1 'polypeptide(L)'
;MRFQWSATEPTPHLDNGALVRVGLGAHELQVTALDLDPMRQHWELSTLGHPLTDLGSGVMRWHMAPEEYDGLPIHELAALNLPTEQAFVVRCQRTARVSAPLLPFRKAFALYRFAVILKGIADRALDVVAMI
;
A
#
# COMPACT_ATOMS: atom_id res chain seq x y z
N MET A 1 5.67 -18.25 3.79
CA MET A 1 5.77 -17.07 2.90
C MET A 1 7.19 -16.53 3.00
N ARG A 2 7.95 -16.46 1.89
CA ARG A 2 9.27 -15.80 1.86
C ARG A 2 9.05 -14.39 1.32
N PHE A 3 9.36 -13.36 2.09
CA PHE A 3 9.40 -11.99 1.62
C PHE A 3 10.78 -11.75 1.02
N GLN A 4 10.88 -11.43 -0.28
CA GLN A 4 12.13 -11.05 -0.92
C GLN A 4 11.94 -9.71 -1.63
N TRP A 5 12.53 -8.67 -1.06
CA TRP A 5 12.55 -7.33 -1.62
C TRP A 5 13.61 -7.26 -2.74
N SER A 6 13.20 -6.90 -3.96
CA SER A 6 14.08 -6.72 -5.12
C SER A 6 14.20 -5.24 -5.48
N ALA A 7 15.42 -4.77 -5.76
CA ALA A 7 15.74 -3.36 -5.98
C ALA A 7 15.59 -2.89 -7.44
N THR A 8 15.19 -3.74 -8.38
CA THR A 8 15.35 -3.47 -9.81
C THR A 8 14.06 -3.70 -10.60
N GLU A 9 13.32 -2.62 -10.82
CA GLU A 9 12.59 -2.38 -12.07
C GLU A 9 12.35 -0.86 -12.23
N PRO A 10 12.53 -0.27 -13.43
CA PRO A 10 12.30 1.16 -13.68
C PRO A 10 10.92 1.41 -14.31
N THR A 11 10.06 2.25 -13.71
CA THR A 11 8.78 2.71 -14.30
C THR A 11 8.32 4.07 -13.70
N PRO A 12 7.36 4.77 -14.36
CA PRO A 12 7.55 5.97 -15.16
C PRO A 12 7.46 7.29 -14.36
N HIS A 13 7.78 8.40 -15.04
CA HIS A 13 7.76 9.76 -14.47
C HIS A 13 6.37 10.18 -13.98
N LEU A 14 6.29 10.62 -12.71
CA LEU A 14 5.09 11.21 -12.11
C LEU A 14 5.36 12.70 -11.86
N ASP A 15 4.83 13.56 -12.72
CA ASP A 15 4.73 15.00 -12.45
C ASP A 15 3.62 15.26 -11.40
N ASN A 16 3.45 16.53 -10.97
CA ASN A 16 2.57 16.98 -9.88
C ASN A 16 1.07 16.58 -9.99
N GLY A 17 0.65 15.90 -11.06
CA GLY A 17 -0.61 15.18 -11.19
C GLY A 17 -0.38 13.66 -11.24
N ALA A 18 0.18 13.09 -10.17
CA ALA A 18 0.49 11.67 -10.13
C ALA A 18 -0.80 10.83 -10.10
N LEU A 19 -0.80 9.71 -10.82
CA LEU A 19 -1.81 8.69 -10.62
C LEU A 19 -1.67 8.13 -9.20
N VAL A 20 -2.73 8.23 -8.40
CA VAL A 20 -2.85 7.58 -7.11
C VAL A 20 -3.48 6.22 -7.32
N ARG A 21 -2.79 5.16 -6.93
CA ARG A 21 -3.30 3.80 -7.02
C ARG A 21 -3.80 3.40 -5.64
N VAL A 22 -5.12 3.34 -5.48
CA VAL A 22 -5.70 2.81 -4.24
C VAL A 22 -5.70 1.29 -4.30
N GLY A 23 -4.52 0.66 -4.20
CA GLY A 23 -4.40 -0.78 -4.05
C GLY A 23 -4.52 -1.19 -2.59
N LEU A 24 -5.59 -1.93 -2.22
CA LEU A 24 -5.69 -2.61 -0.93
C LEU A 24 -4.96 -3.98 -0.91
N GLY A 25 -4.08 -4.22 -1.88
CA GLY A 25 -3.52 -5.54 -2.14
C GLY A 25 -2.16 -5.76 -1.51
N ALA A 26 -2.15 -6.59 -0.49
CA ALA A 26 -1.01 -7.33 0.06
C ALA A 26 -0.12 -8.08 -0.96
N HIS A 27 -0.51 -8.16 -2.23
CA HIS A 27 0.07 -9.10 -3.20
C HIS A 27 1.18 -8.52 -4.09
N GLU A 28 1.46 -7.23 -4.01
CA GLU A 28 2.45 -6.58 -4.88
C GLU A 28 3.90 -6.71 -4.38
N LEU A 29 4.12 -7.46 -3.31
CA LEU A 29 5.46 -7.79 -2.82
C LEU A 29 5.99 -9.14 -3.33
N GLN A 30 5.26 -9.89 -4.18
CA GLN A 30 5.77 -10.94 -5.08
C GLN A 30 4.63 -11.72 -5.76
N VAL A 31 4.50 -11.60 -7.10
CA VAL A 31 4.02 -12.69 -7.97
C VAL A 31 4.79 -12.60 -9.29
N THR A 32 5.88 -13.36 -9.41
CA THR A 32 6.47 -13.72 -10.70
C THR A 32 6.09 -15.19 -10.94
N ALA A 33 4.96 -15.43 -11.62
CA ALA A 33 4.57 -16.66 -12.32
C ALA A 33 3.06 -16.69 -12.54
N LEU A 34 2.57 -15.87 -13.46
CA LEU A 34 1.33 -16.07 -14.23
C LEU A 34 1.45 -15.13 -15.43
N ASP A 35 1.36 -15.67 -16.64
CA ASP A 35 1.44 -14.97 -17.94
C ASP A 35 0.27 -13.99 -18.16
N LEU A 36 0.09 -13.07 -17.23
CA LEU A 36 -0.83 -11.96 -17.31
C LEU A 36 0.04 -10.72 -17.23
N ASP A 37 -0.06 -9.83 -18.21
CA ASP A 37 0.58 -8.52 -18.19
C ASP A 37 0.38 -7.88 -16.80
N PRO A 38 1.41 -7.84 -15.94
CA PRO A 38 1.27 -7.44 -14.55
C PRO A 38 0.87 -5.96 -14.46
N MET A 39 1.07 -5.20 -15.54
CA MET A 39 0.67 -3.81 -15.65
C MET A 39 -0.83 -3.63 -15.91
N ARG A 40 -1.66 -4.65 -16.10
CA ARG A 40 -3.08 -4.46 -16.48
C ARG A 40 -4.12 -4.74 -15.39
N GLN A 41 -3.82 -5.57 -14.38
CA GLN A 41 -4.88 -6.17 -13.53
C GLN A 41 -5.27 -5.41 -12.25
N HIS A 42 -4.78 -4.21 -12.00
CA HIS A 42 -5.00 -3.56 -10.69
C HIS A 42 -5.26 -2.04 -10.79
N TRP A 43 -5.92 -1.60 -11.87
CA TRP A 43 -6.21 -0.19 -12.14
C TRP A 43 -7.63 0.23 -11.78
N GLU A 44 -8.48 -0.69 -11.34
CA GLU A 44 -9.90 -0.39 -11.08
C GLU A 44 -10.12 0.60 -9.94
N LEU A 45 -9.10 0.84 -9.11
CA LEU A 45 -9.10 1.82 -8.03
C LEU A 45 -8.12 2.99 -8.27
N SER A 46 -7.53 3.07 -9.46
CA SER A 46 -6.62 4.17 -9.80
C SER A 46 -7.41 5.44 -10.11
N THR A 47 -6.94 6.57 -9.57
CA THR A 47 -7.49 7.90 -9.83
C THR A 47 -6.38 8.95 -9.86
N LEU A 48 -6.66 10.16 -10.35
CA LEU A 48 -5.72 11.27 -10.21
C LEU A 48 -5.70 11.77 -8.76
N GLY A 49 -4.52 12.01 -8.20
CA GLY A 49 -4.41 12.55 -6.86
C GLY A 49 -3.00 12.92 -6.43
N HIS A 50 -2.85 13.23 -5.14
CA HIS A 50 -1.54 13.62 -4.63
C HIS A 50 -0.69 12.36 -4.34
N PRO A 51 0.56 12.28 -4.82
CA PRO A 51 1.42 11.10 -4.63
C PRO A 51 1.72 10.77 -3.15
N LEU A 52 1.59 11.74 -2.24
CA LEU A 52 1.77 11.49 -0.81
C LEU A 52 0.58 10.73 -0.19
N THR A 53 -0.58 10.72 -0.84
CA THR A 53 -1.74 9.91 -0.41
C THR A 53 -1.50 8.44 -0.73
N ASP A 54 -0.91 8.18 -1.90
CA ASP A 54 -0.47 6.84 -2.31
C ASP A 54 0.61 6.31 -1.36
N LEU A 55 1.65 7.13 -1.12
CA LEU A 55 2.72 6.81 -0.17
C LEU A 55 2.19 6.60 1.27
N GLY A 56 1.22 7.40 1.71
CA GLY A 56 0.56 7.24 3.00
C GLY A 56 -0.15 5.88 3.14
N SER A 57 -0.74 5.39 2.05
CA SER A 57 -1.35 4.06 2.00
C SER A 57 -0.29 2.95 1.98
N GLY A 58 0.80 3.17 1.23
CA GLY A 58 1.92 2.22 1.15
C GLY A 58 2.62 1.97 2.48
N VAL A 59 2.67 2.96 3.38
CA VAL A 59 3.31 2.80 4.70
C VAL A 59 2.40 2.19 5.76
N MET A 60 1.10 1.97 5.49
CA MET A 60 0.14 1.55 6.52
C MET A 60 0.58 0.29 7.26
N ARG A 61 1.23 -0.68 6.59
CA ARG A 61 1.65 -1.94 7.22
C ARG A 61 2.70 -1.79 8.32
N TRP A 62 3.47 -0.71 8.33
CA TRP A 62 4.38 -0.41 9.46
C TRP A 62 3.63 0.05 10.71
N HIS A 63 2.34 0.36 10.60
CA HIS A 63 1.47 0.88 11.65
C HIS A 63 0.34 -0.09 12.04
N MET A 64 0.37 -1.32 11.54
CA MET A 64 -0.60 -2.38 11.86
C MET A 64 0.12 -3.56 12.52
N ALA A 65 -0.55 -4.26 13.42
CA ALA A 65 -0.01 -5.49 14.00
C ALA A 65 -0.01 -6.64 12.99
N PRO A 66 0.88 -7.64 13.10
CA PRO A 66 0.88 -8.81 12.20
C PRO A 66 -0.47 -9.54 12.16
N GLU A 67 -1.19 -9.57 13.28
CA GLU A 67 -2.52 -10.17 13.40
C GLU A 67 -3.62 -9.31 12.75
N GLU A 68 -3.32 -8.04 12.46
CA GLU A 68 -4.22 -7.07 11.85
C GLU A 68 -3.89 -6.90 10.36
N TYR A 69 -4.57 -7.67 9.51
CA TYR A 69 -4.49 -7.51 8.04
C TYR A 69 -3.06 -7.57 7.47
N ASP A 70 -2.23 -8.50 7.99
CA ASP A 70 -0.83 -8.70 7.60
C ASP A 70 0.05 -7.44 7.81
N GLY A 71 -0.05 -6.83 8.99
CA GLY A 71 0.92 -5.83 9.44
C GLY A 71 2.35 -6.38 9.51
N LEU A 72 3.35 -5.49 9.52
CA LEU A 72 4.75 -5.93 9.53
C LEU A 72 5.24 -6.24 10.95
N PRO A 73 6.00 -7.33 11.15
CA PRO A 73 6.69 -7.58 12.42
C PRO A 73 7.89 -6.63 12.54
N ILE A 74 7.66 -5.45 13.12
CA ILE A 74 8.65 -4.36 13.20
C ILE A 74 9.97 -4.79 13.86
N HIS A 75 9.92 -5.77 14.76
CA HIS A 75 11.08 -6.30 15.47
C HIS A 75 11.92 -7.29 14.63
N GLU A 76 11.40 -7.82 13.51
CA GLU A 76 12.08 -8.82 12.66
C GLU A 76 12.40 -8.31 11.26
N LEU A 77 12.19 -7.02 10.96
CA LEU A 77 12.37 -6.46 9.62
C LEU A 77 13.73 -6.83 8.99
N ALA A 78 14.81 -6.72 9.77
CA ALA A 78 16.15 -7.04 9.31
C ALA A 78 16.32 -8.53 8.98
N ALA A 79 15.79 -9.43 9.81
CA ALA A 79 15.84 -10.88 9.57
C ALA A 79 15.03 -11.28 8.33
N LEU A 80 13.97 -10.53 8.04
CA LEU A 80 13.10 -10.71 6.86
C LEU A 80 13.57 -9.94 5.62
N ASN A 81 14.71 -9.25 5.66
CA ASN A 81 15.21 -8.38 4.59
C ASN A 81 14.18 -7.32 4.15
N LEU A 82 13.39 -6.81 5.08
CA LEU A 82 12.41 -5.75 4.86
C LEU A 82 13.01 -4.38 5.22
N PRO A 83 12.70 -3.32 4.45
CA PRO A 83 13.16 -1.98 4.78
C PRO A 83 12.45 -1.43 6.02
N THR A 84 13.10 -0.49 6.70
CA THR A 84 12.42 0.38 7.66
C THR A 84 11.43 1.30 6.91
N GLU A 85 10.42 1.81 7.62
CA GLU A 85 9.46 2.75 7.02
C GLU A 85 10.18 3.96 6.39
N GLN A 86 11.17 4.51 7.10
CA GLN A 86 11.96 5.65 6.63
C GLN A 86 12.71 5.32 5.33
N ALA A 87 13.35 4.15 5.25
CA ALA A 87 14.09 3.72 4.07
C ALA A 87 13.16 3.51 2.86
N PHE A 88 11.97 2.96 3.10
CA PHE A 88 10.93 2.82 2.09
C PHE A 88 10.44 4.19 1.59
N VAL A 89 10.09 5.10 2.50
CA VAL A 89 9.63 6.45 2.19
C VAL A 89 10.65 7.23 1.36
N VAL A 90 11.92 7.23 1.77
CA VAL A 90 13.00 7.92 1.04
C VAL A 90 13.15 7.36 -0.37
N ARG A 91 13.10 6.03 -0.53
CA ARG A 91 13.17 5.40 -1.85
C ARG A 91 12.00 5.81 -2.74
N CYS A 92 10.77 5.74 -2.23
CA CYS A 92 9.56 6.09 -2.98
C CYS A 92 9.53 7.57 -3.37
N GLN A 93 9.87 8.48 -2.44
CA GLN A 93 9.97 9.91 -2.71
C GLN A 93 11.01 10.23 -3.78
N ARG A 94 12.17 9.56 -3.73
CA ARG A 94 13.22 9.73 -4.76
C ARG A 94 12.75 9.26 -6.13
N THR A 95 12.09 8.11 -6.21
CA THR A 95 11.56 7.57 -7.47
C THR A 95 10.45 8.45 -8.04
N ALA A 96 9.51 8.88 -7.20
CA ALA A 96 8.37 9.72 -7.60
C ALA A 96 8.71 11.22 -7.70
N ARG A 97 9.97 11.63 -7.46
CA ARG A 97 10.42 13.04 -7.45
C ARG A 97 9.61 13.94 -6.52
N VAL A 98 9.10 13.39 -5.42
CA VAL A 98 8.33 14.12 -4.41
C VAL A 98 9.27 14.63 -3.32
N SER A 99 9.42 15.94 -3.20
CA SER A 99 10.28 16.57 -2.18
C SER A 99 9.57 16.82 -0.85
N ALA A 100 8.24 16.87 -0.85
CA ALA A 100 7.45 17.15 0.34
C ALA A 100 7.46 15.95 1.32
N PRO A 101 7.57 16.20 2.65
CA PRO A 101 7.61 15.13 3.64
C PRO A 101 6.26 14.42 3.79
N LEU A 102 6.31 13.12 4.10
CA LEU A 102 5.12 12.36 4.50
C LEU A 102 4.73 12.73 5.95
N LEU A 103 3.79 13.66 6.09
CA LEU A 103 3.28 14.11 7.39
C LEU A 103 2.42 13.04 8.08
N PRO A 104 2.39 13.00 9.44
CA PRO A 104 1.57 12.06 10.20
C PRO A 104 0.09 12.06 9.82
N PHE A 105 -0.47 13.23 9.48
CA PHE A 105 -1.85 13.36 9.00
C PHE A 105 -2.16 12.44 7.80
N ARG A 106 -1.22 12.28 6.86
CA ARG A 106 -1.42 11.44 5.67
C ARG A 106 -1.42 9.95 6.00
N LYS A 107 -0.65 9.54 7.00
CA LYS A 107 -0.66 8.16 7.53
C LYS A 107 -1.98 7.88 8.25
N ALA A 108 -2.39 8.79 9.14
CA ALA A 108 -3.67 8.69 9.84
C ALA A 108 -4.86 8.67 8.89
N PHE A 109 -4.84 9.51 7.85
CA PHE A 109 -5.87 9.53 6.80
C PHE A 109 -5.96 8.20 6.05
N ALA A 110 -4.82 7.57 5.72
CA ALA A 110 -4.79 6.27 5.05
C ALA A 110 -5.41 5.15 5.92
N LEU A 111 -5.03 5.09 7.20
CA LEU A 111 -5.61 4.15 8.17
C LEU A 111 -7.10 4.38 8.37
N TYR A 112 -7.54 5.64 8.49
CA TYR A 112 -8.97 5.98 8.59
C TYR A 112 -9.74 5.54 7.34
N ARG A 113 -9.21 5.82 6.15
CA ARG A 113 -9.82 5.39 4.88
C ARG A 113 -9.96 3.87 4.83
N PHE A 114 -8.96 3.13 5.31
CA PHE A 114 -9.03 1.67 5.41
C PHE A 114 -10.12 1.21 6.38
N ALA A 115 -10.20 1.79 7.57
CA ALA A 115 -11.23 1.48 8.56
C ALA A 115 -12.65 1.70 8.00
N VAL A 116 -12.88 2.79 7.25
CA VAL A 116 -14.18 3.06 6.61
C VAL A 116 -14.53 2.00 5.56
N ILE A 117 -13.56 1.52 4.79
CA ILE A 117 -13.76 0.44 3.81
C ILE A 117 -14.17 -0.85 4.54
N LEU A 118 -13.45 -1.21 5.60
CA LEU A 118 -13.75 -2.39 6.43
C LEU A 118 -15.14 -2.29 7.06
N LYS A 119 -15.51 -1.11 7.58
CA LYS A 119 -16.85 -0.86 8.12
C LYS A 119 -17.93 -1.09 7.08
N GLY A 120 -17.75 -0.58 5.86
CA GLY A 120 -18.69 -0.79 4.77
C GLY A 120 -18.83 -2.28 4.37
N ILE A 121 -17.74 -3.06 4.46
CA ILE A 121 -17.78 -4.51 4.24
C ILE A 121 -18.58 -5.20 5.36
N ALA A 122 -18.31 -4.86 6.62
CA ALA A 122 -19.00 -5.41 7.77
C ALA A 122 -20.51 -5.14 7.72
N ASP A 123 -20.92 -3.93 7.33
CA ASP A 123 -22.33 -3.56 7.21
C ASP A 123 -23.04 -4.42 6.15
N ARG A 124 -22.45 -4.57 4.96
CA ARG A 124 -23.02 -5.44 3.92
C ARG A 124 -23.08 -6.91 4.33
N ALA A 125 -22.13 -7.38 5.13
CA ALA A 125 -22.14 -8.75 5.63
C ALA A 125 -23.30 -8.98 6.63
N LEU A 126 -23.58 -8.01 7.50
CA LEU A 126 -24.71 -8.08 8.43
C LEU A 126 -26.06 -8.06 7.70
N ASP A 127 -26.20 -7.22 6.67
CA ASP A 127 -27.42 -7.15 5.87
C ASP A 127 -27.74 -8.49 5.19
N VAL A 128 -26.73 -9.21 4.70
CA VAL A 128 -26.91 -10.54 4.10
C VAL A 128 -27.36 -11.57 5.13
N VAL A 129 -26.77 -11.55 6.33
CA VAL A 129 -27.16 -12.47 7.42
C VAL A 129 -28.59 -12.20 7.89
N ALA A 130 -29.05 -10.95 7.89
CA ALA A 130 -30.42 -10.60 8.27
C ALA A 130 -31.48 -11.06 7.25
N MET A 131 -31.08 -11.45 6.03
CA MET A 131 -31.98 -11.89 4.96
C MET A 131 -32.12 -13.43 4.86
N ILE A 132 -31.29 -14.19 5.59
CA ILE A 132 -31.30 -15.67 5.64
C ILE A 132 -32.08 -16.13 6.88
#